data_AF-A0A923VFY5-F1
#
_entry.id   AF-A0A923VFY5-F1
#
_cell.length_a   1.000
_cell.length_b   1.000
_cell.length_c   1.000
_cell.angle_alpha   90.00
_cell.angle_beta   90.00
_cell.angle_gamma   90.00
#
_symmetry.space_group_name_H-M   'P 1'
#
loop_
_entity.id
_entity.type
_entity.pdbx_description
1 polymer ?
#
loop_
_entity_poly.entity_id
_entity_poly.type
_entity_poly.pdbx_seq_one_letter_code
_entity_poly.pdbx_strand_id
1 'polypeptide(L)'
;MKIKYILSTAIVLIISISLSAQLVSKDSINNLKQQKEALKIGEDLTKNKLKLAELQNSVEKKTQQQQNAAQQAQNAASDNSTAASNLSTNVQDEKLAKQASKKANDAKNSTNKANKADKDLEKLNNNIEKLQKQIAEDEAKLATMPPINVTE
;
A
#
# COMPACT_ATOMS: atom_id res chain seq x y z
N MET A 1 -42.51 68.66 -4.69
CA MET A 1 -41.04 68.50 -4.85
C MET A 1 -40.42 67.51 -3.85
N LYS A 2 -40.86 67.45 -2.59
CA LYS A 2 -40.28 66.57 -1.55
C LYS A 2 -40.32 65.06 -1.86
N ILE A 3 -41.40 64.57 -2.48
CA ILE A 3 -41.54 63.16 -2.90
C ILE A 3 -40.54 62.74 -3.98
N LYS A 4 -40.15 63.65 -4.89
CA LYS A 4 -39.16 63.36 -5.94
C LYS A 4 -37.76 63.18 -5.34
N TYR A 5 -37.41 63.95 -4.31
CA TYR A 5 -36.15 63.80 -3.59
C TYR A 5 -36.10 62.52 -2.75
N ILE A 6 -37.22 62.12 -2.13
CA ILE A 6 -37.33 60.85 -1.39
C ILE A 6 -37.21 59.64 -2.32
N LEU A 7 -37.82 59.70 -3.51
CA LEU A 7 -37.66 58.63 -4.50
C LEU A 7 -36.21 58.54 -5.00
N SER A 8 -35.56 59.69 -5.21
CA SER A 8 -34.18 59.73 -5.70
C SER A 8 -33.17 59.22 -4.67
N THR A 9 -33.37 59.51 -3.37
CA THR A 9 -32.51 58.98 -2.31
C THR A 9 -32.72 57.49 -2.07
N ALA A 10 -33.94 56.99 -2.19
CA ALA A 10 -34.22 55.55 -2.08
C ALA A 10 -33.57 54.74 -3.20
N ILE A 11 -33.56 55.26 -4.44
CA ILE A 11 -32.92 54.60 -5.59
C ILE A 11 -31.39 54.54 -5.42
N VAL A 12 -30.77 55.63 -4.95
CA VAL A 12 -29.32 55.65 -4.67
C VAL A 12 -28.96 54.66 -3.56
N LEU A 13 -29.79 54.53 -2.52
CA LEU A 13 -29.53 53.59 -1.42
C LEU A 13 -29.62 52.12 -1.85
N ILE A 14 -30.53 51.78 -2.77
CA ILE A 14 -30.71 50.42 -3.30
C ILE A 14 -29.53 50.00 -4.20
N ILE A 15 -28.97 50.94 -4.97
CA ILE A 15 -27.79 50.67 -5.82
C ILE A 15 -26.54 50.41 -4.96
N SER A 16 -26.39 51.10 -3.83
CA SER A 16 -25.26 50.93 -2.90
C SER A 16 -25.21 49.55 -2.24
N ILE A 17 -26.35 48.91 -2.02
CA ILE A 17 -26.42 47.57 -1.37
C ILE A 17 -26.04 46.45 -2.37
N SER A 18 -26.10 46.73 -3.67
CA SER A 18 -25.85 45.74 -4.74
C SER A 18 -24.35 45.51 -5.04
N LEU A 19 -23.46 46.37 -4.53
CA LEU A 19 -22.01 46.28 -4.74
C LEU A 19 -21.29 45.37 -3.73
N SER A 20 -21.99 44.92 -2.69
CA SER A 20 -21.48 43.89 -1.75
C SER A 20 -21.78 42.47 -2.23
N ALA A 21 -22.10 42.28 -3.52
CA ALA A 21 -22.16 40.97 -4.15
C ALA A 21 -20.78 40.32 -4.00
N GLN A 22 -20.69 39.42 -3.03
CA GLN A 22 -19.53 38.67 -2.61
C GLN A 22 -18.77 38.16 -3.84
N LEU A 23 -17.73 38.89 -4.24
CA LEU A 23 -16.77 38.42 -5.22
C LEU A 23 -16.05 37.26 -4.55
N VAL A 24 -16.59 36.06 -4.72
CA VAL A 24 -15.84 34.83 -4.56
C VAL A 24 -14.73 34.92 -5.59
N SER A 25 -13.58 35.45 -5.17
CA SER A 25 -12.45 35.61 -6.08
C SER A 25 -12.05 34.22 -6.56
N LYS A 26 -11.65 34.11 -7.84
CA LYS A 26 -11.11 32.85 -8.37
C LYS A 26 -9.96 32.33 -7.50
N ASP A 27 -9.24 33.23 -6.84
CA ASP A 27 -8.14 32.92 -5.93
C ASP A 27 -8.63 32.23 -4.65
N SER A 28 -9.76 32.65 -4.07
CA SER A 28 -10.36 31.97 -2.91
C SER A 28 -10.83 30.56 -3.24
N ILE A 29 -11.42 30.34 -4.43
CA ILE A 29 -11.82 28.99 -4.88
C ILE A 29 -10.59 28.12 -5.14
N ASN A 30 -9.55 28.67 -5.77
CA ASN A 30 -8.32 27.93 -6.04
C ASN A 30 -7.58 27.58 -4.75
N ASN A 31 -7.54 28.47 -3.76
CA ASN A 31 -6.97 28.20 -2.45
C ASN A 31 -7.76 27.10 -1.72
N LEU A 32 -9.09 27.16 -1.72
CA LEU A 32 -9.93 26.11 -1.13
C LEU A 32 -9.71 24.74 -1.82
N LYS A 33 -9.53 24.72 -3.14
CA LYS A 33 -9.18 23.49 -3.88
C LYS A 33 -7.82 22.94 -3.47
N GLN A 34 -6.81 23.81 -3.34
CA GLN A 34 -5.46 23.41 -2.90
C GLN A 34 -5.48 22.89 -1.45
N GLN A 35 -6.21 23.52 -0.54
CA GLN A 35 -6.39 23.03 0.83
C GLN A 35 -7.07 21.66 0.86
N LYS A 36 -8.14 21.48 0.05
CA LYS A 36 -8.81 20.19 -0.08
C LYS A 36 -7.87 19.10 -0.61
N GLU A 37 -7.04 19.43 -1.58
CA GLU A 37 -6.05 18.51 -2.15
C GLU A 37 -4.98 18.14 -1.12
N ALA A 38 -4.45 19.13 -0.39
CA ALA A 38 -3.49 18.91 0.70
C ALA A 38 -4.07 18.02 1.81
N LEU A 39 -5.33 18.25 2.22
CA LEU A 39 -6.00 17.37 3.19
C LEU A 39 -6.14 15.94 2.68
N LYS A 40 -6.50 15.77 1.41
CA LYS A 40 -6.62 14.43 0.80
C LYS A 40 -5.27 13.71 0.76
N ILE A 41 -4.19 14.40 0.34
CA ILE A 41 -2.85 13.82 0.33
C ILE A 41 -2.40 13.49 1.77
N GLY A 42 -2.72 14.32 2.76
CA GLY A 42 -2.43 14.03 4.17
C GLY A 42 -3.17 12.79 4.71
N GLU A 43 -4.43 12.61 4.30
CA GLU A 43 -5.21 11.40 4.64
C GLU A 43 -4.59 10.14 4.00
N ASP A 44 -4.29 10.20 2.70
CA ASP A 44 -3.67 9.09 1.97
C ASP A 44 -2.26 8.77 2.53
N LEU A 45 -1.48 9.78 2.88
CA LEU A 45 -0.17 9.64 3.55
C LEU A 45 -0.30 8.89 4.88
N THR A 46 -1.29 9.25 5.70
CA THR A 46 -1.53 8.60 7.00
C THR A 46 -1.92 7.14 6.80
N LYS A 47 -2.83 6.85 5.86
CA LYS A 47 -3.21 5.47 5.49
C LYS A 47 -2.02 4.66 5.00
N ASN A 48 -1.18 5.25 4.14
CA ASN A 48 0.00 4.59 3.60
C ASN A 48 1.03 4.29 4.68
N LYS A 49 1.27 5.22 5.63
CA LYS A 49 2.15 5.00 6.79
C LYS A 49 1.64 3.90 7.72
N LEU A 50 0.34 3.86 7.98
CA LEU A 50 -0.28 2.80 8.78
C LEU A 50 -0.11 1.43 8.10
N LYS A 51 -0.41 1.37 6.80
CA LYS A 51 -0.22 0.15 6.00
C LYS A 51 1.25 -0.29 5.93
N LEU A 52 2.18 0.65 5.83
CA LEU A 52 3.62 0.35 5.87
C LEU A 52 3.99 -0.33 7.18
N ALA A 53 3.52 0.19 8.32
CA ALA A 53 3.77 -0.41 9.62
C ALA A 53 3.17 -1.83 9.73
N GLU A 54 1.94 -2.04 9.24
CA GLU A 54 1.32 -3.37 9.19
C GLU A 54 2.15 -4.36 8.36
N LEU A 55 2.61 -3.94 7.17
CA LEU A 55 3.43 -4.78 6.31
C LEU A 55 4.79 -5.09 6.95
N GLN A 56 5.46 -4.10 7.55
CA GLN A 56 6.72 -4.29 8.26
C GLN A 56 6.59 -5.27 9.42
N ASN A 57 5.50 -5.19 10.19
CA ASN A 57 5.20 -6.14 11.26
C ASN A 57 4.98 -7.57 10.73
N SER A 58 4.54 -7.72 9.48
CA SER A 58 4.35 -9.04 8.86
C SER A 58 5.64 -9.65 8.28
N VAL A 59 6.72 -8.87 8.13
CA VAL A 59 8.00 -9.32 7.54
C VAL A 59 8.61 -10.44 8.36
N GLU A 60 8.66 -10.29 9.68
CA GLU A 60 9.26 -11.29 10.56
C GLU A 60 8.54 -12.64 10.41
N LYS A 61 7.21 -12.63 10.48
CA LYS A 61 6.38 -13.83 10.33
C LYS A 61 6.59 -14.49 8.96
N LYS A 62 6.62 -13.71 7.87
CA LYS A 62 6.82 -14.23 6.51
C LYS A 62 8.24 -14.78 6.31
N THR A 63 9.23 -14.14 6.92
CA THR A 63 10.63 -14.61 6.93
C THR A 63 10.74 -15.94 7.65
N GLN A 64 10.15 -16.09 8.84
CA GLN A 64 10.12 -17.36 9.56
C GLN A 64 9.40 -18.46 8.75
N GLN A 65 8.29 -18.14 8.08
CA GLN A 65 7.58 -19.09 7.21
C GLN A 65 8.46 -19.55 6.04
N GLN A 66 9.20 -18.63 5.41
CA GLN A 66 10.14 -18.93 4.34
C GLN A 66 11.27 -19.83 4.82
N GLN A 67 11.89 -19.52 5.95
CA GLN A 67 12.96 -20.33 6.54
C GLN A 67 12.49 -21.74 6.90
N ASN A 68 11.32 -21.85 7.55
CA ASN A 68 10.74 -23.15 7.89
C ASN A 68 10.41 -23.99 6.65
N ALA A 69 9.85 -23.37 5.61
CA ALA A 69 9.54 -24.06 4.36
C ALA A 69 10.82 -24.50 3.63
N ALA A 70 11.87 -23.66 3.63
CA ALA A 70 13.17 -24.01 3.08
C ALA A 70 13.82 -25.18 3.83
N GLN A 71 13.78 -25.18 5.16
CA GLN A 71 14.30 -26.30 5.96
C GLN A 71 13.55 -27.61 5.67
N GLN A 72 12.22 -27.55 5.58
CA GLN A 72 11.40 -28.72 5.22
C GLN A 72 11.73 -29.24 3.82
N ALA A 73 11.96 -28.34 2.85
CA ALA A 73 12.37 -28.72 1.50
C ALA A 73 13.74 -29.40 1.49
N GLN A 74 14.72 -28.86 2.24
CA GLN A 74 16.05 -29.45 2.37
C GLN A 74 15.99 -30.85 2.98
N ASN A 75 15.25 -31.02 4.08
CA ASN A 75 15.07 -32.31 4.73
C ASN A 75 14.41 -33.33 3.79
N ALA A 76 13.35 -32.93 3.09
CA ALA A 76 12.66 -33.81 2.15
C ALA A 76 13.53 -34.17 0.94
N ALA A 77 14.37 -33.26 0.46
CA ALA A 77 15.34 -33.54 -0.60
C ALA A 77 16.41 -34.55 -0.15
N SER A 78 16.91 -34.42 1.08
CA SER A 78 17.86 -35.38 1.67
C SER A 78 17.24 -36.77 1.82
N ASP A 79 16.01 -36.85 2.32
CA ASP A 79 15.24 -38.10 2.42
C ASP A 79 15.04 -38.76 1.05
N ASN A 80 14.68 -37.97 0.03
CA ASN A 80 14.53 -38.45 -1.33
C ASN A 80 15.86 -38.98 -1.89
N SER A 81 16.96 -38.25 -1.69
CA SER A 81 18.30 -38.69 -2.11
C SER A 81 18.67 -40.03 -1.46
N THR A 82 18.37 -40.17 -0.17
CA THR A 82 18.64 -41.42 0.58
C THR A 82 17.78 -42.58 0.06
N ALA A 83 16.48 -42.35 -0.16
CA ALA A 83 15.60 -43.38 -0.70
C ALA A 83 15.96 -43.78 -2.14
N ALA A 84 16.38 -42.82 -2.98
CA ALA A 84 16.89 -43.08 -4.32
C ALA A 84 18.19 -43.88 -4.30
N SER A 85 19.11 -43.56 -3.39
CA SER A 85 20.35 -44.32 -3.18
C SER A 85 20.06 -45.76 -2.78
N ASN A 86 19.11 -45.98 -1.86
CA ASN A 86 18.71 -47.32 -1.43
C ASN A 86 18.05 -48.12 -2.57
N LEU A 87 17.21 -47.47 -3.39
CA LEU A 87 16.64 -48.13 -4.57
C LEU A 87 17.74 -48.49 -5.59
N SER A 88 18.74 -47.62 -5.76
CA SER A 88 19.83 -47.86 -6.71
C SER A 88 20.66 -49.10 -6.38
N THR A 89 20.75 -49.50 -5.11
CA THR A 89 21.46 -50.73 -4.72
C THR A 89 20.63 -51.99 -4.93
N ASN A 90 19.30 -51.89 -4.97
CA ASN A 90 18.40 -53.01 -5.23
C ASN A 90 17.20 -52.57 -6.09
N VAL A 91 17.47 -52.36 -7.38
CA VAL A 91 16.54 -51.72 -8.33
C VAL A 91 15.27 -52.53 -8.63
N GLN A 92 15.27 -53.83 -8.33
CA GLN A 92 14.12 -54.71 -8.54
C GLN A 92 13.20 -54.79 -7.31
N ASP A 93 13.57 -54.16 -6.19
CA ASP A 93 12.77 -54.16 -4.98
C ASP A 93 11.59 -53.17 -5.10
N GLU A 94 10.37 -53.72 -5.23
CA GLU A 94 9.13 -52.95 -5.35
C GLU A 94 8.87 -52.04 -4.13
N LYS A 95 9.26 -52.47 -2.93
CA LYS A 95 9.05 -51.69 -1.70
C LYS A 95 9.95 -50.47 -1.69
N LEU A 96 11.22 -50.64 -2.06
CA LEU A 96 12.15 -49.52 -2.21
C LEU A 96 11.69 -48.56 -3.31
N ALA A 97 11.16 -49.08 -4.42
CA ALA A 97 10.64 -48.25 -5.51
C ALA A 97 9.45 -47.39 -5.04
N LYS A 98 8.50 -47.97 -4.31
CA LYS A 98 7.37 -47.23 -3.70
C LYS A 98 7.85 -46.17 -2.70
N GLN A 99 8.83 -46.50 -1.87
CA GLN A 99 9.38 -45.57 -0.89
C GLN A 99 10.10 -44.38 -1.57
N ALA A 100 10.95 -44.63 -2.56
CA ALA A 100 11.63 -43.58 -3.32
C ALA A 100 10.63 -42.67 -4.04
N SER A 101 9.61 -43.25 -4.68
CA SER A 101 8.53 -42.48 -5.32
C SER A 101 7.77 -41.58 -4.33
N LYS A 102 7.44 -42.11 -3.15
CA LYS A 102 6.81 -41.31 -2.08
C LYS A 102 7.70 -40.15 -1.64
N LYS A 103 8.98 -40.41 -1.36
CA LYS A 103 9.93 -39.38 -0.92
C LYS A 103 10.18 -38.32 -2.00
N ALA A 104 10.22 -38.70 -3.27
CA ALA A 104 10.30 -37.77 -4.39
C ALA A 104 9.09 -36.83 -4.43
N ASN A 105 7.88 -37.36 -4.22
CA ASN A 105 6.66 -36.55 -4.16
C ASN A 105 6.66 -35.60 -2.95
N ASP A 106 7.09 -36.08 -1.78
CA ASP A 106 7.23 -35.25 -0.58
C ASP A 106 8.23 -34.10 -0.81
N ALA A 107 9.39 -34.40 -1.41
CA ALA A 107 10.40 -33.40 -1.76
C ALA A 107 9.87 -32.35 -2.75
N LYS A 108 9.15 -32.78 -3.80
CA LYS A 108 8.50 -31.90 -4.76
C LYS A 108 7.50 -30.97 -4.08
N ASN A 109 6.66 -31.50 -3.20
CA ASN A 109 5.65 -30.73 -2.49
C ASN A 109 6.28 -29.71 -1.53
N SER A 110 7.30 -30.11 -0.77
CA SER A 110 8.03 -29.20 0.13
C SER A 110 8.76 -28.10 -0.62
N THR A 111 9.40 -28.43 -1.75
CA THR A 111 10.05 -27.44 -2.64
C THR A 111 9.03 -26.43 -3.17
N ASN A 112 7.86 -26.88 -3.61
CA ASN A 112 6.80 -25.98 -4.06
C ASN A 112 6.29 -25.06 -2.94
N LYS A 113 6.22 -25.54 -1.69
CA LYS A 113 5.87 -24.71 -0.53
C LYS A 113 6.94 -23.67 -0.24
N ALA A 114 8.22 -24.05 -0.28
CA ALA A 114 9.35 -23.13 -0.12
C ALA A 114 9.31 -22.02 -1.18
N ASN A 115 9.15 -22.38 -2.45
CA ASN A 115 9.04 -21.40 -3.55
C ASN A 115 7.86 -20.44 -3.39
N LYS A 116 6.73 -20.91 -2.85
CA LYS A 116 5.58 -20.03 -2.57
C LYS A 116 5.87 -19.07 -1.42
N ALA A 117 6.48 -19.56 -0.34
CA ALA A 117 6.85 -18.72 0.80
C ALA A 117 7.88 -17.64 0.41
N ASP A 118 8.82 -18.00 -0.47
CA ASP A 118 9.80 -17.06 -1.01
C ASP A 118 9.15 -15.95 -1.84
N LYS A 119 8.26 -16.32 -2.79
CA LYS A 119 7.47 -15.36 -3.58
C LYS A 119 6.57 -14.46 -2.73
N ASP A 120 6.00 -15.01 -1.66
CA ASP A 120 5.18 -14.23 -0.71
C ASP A 120 6.02 -13.17 0.00
N LEU A 121 7.24 -13.52 0.43
CA LEU A 121 8.17 -12.59 1.08
C LEU A 121 8.67 -11.52 0.10
N GLU A 122 9.02 -11.93 -1.12
CA GLU A 122 9.40 -11.00 -2.20
C GLU A 122 8.27 -10.00 -2.49
N LYS A 123 7.03 -10.49 -2.62
CA LYS A 123 5.85 -9.64 -2.84
C LYS A 123 5.62 -8.67 -1.69
N LEU A 124 5.84 -9.10 -0.44
CA LEU A 124 5.75 -8.23 0.72
C LEU A 124 6.77 -7.10 0.65
N ASN A 125 8.04 -7.43 0.40
CA ASN A 125 9.11 -6.45 0.27
C ASN A 125 8.85 -5.45 -0.87
N ASN A 126 8.40 -5.94 -2.03
CA ASN A 126 8.03 -5.08 -3.15
C ASN A 126 6.86 -4.14 -2.83
N ASN A 127 5.90 -4.58 -2.01
CA ASN A 127 4.82 -3.71 -1.55
C ASN A 127 5.30 -2.65 -0.57
N ILE A 128 6.23 -3.01 0.33
CA ILE A 128 6.88 -2.07 1.26
C ILE A 128 7.62 -0.99 0.47
N GLU A 129 8.45 -1.36 -0.50
CA GLU A 129 9.21 -0.41 -1.33
C GLU A 129 8.27 0.54 -2.09
N LYS A 130 7.21 0.00 -2.70
CA LYS A 130 6.20 0.81 -3.40
C LYS A 130 5.52 1.80 -2.47
N LEU A 131 5.13 1.38 -1.26
CA LEU A 131 4.51 2.28 -0.28
C LEU A 131 5.47 3.35 0.20
N GLN A 132 6.74 3.00 0.45
CA GLN A 132 7.77 3.98 0.82
C GLN A 132 7.96 5.04 -0.27
N LYS A 133 7.98 4.63 -1.54
CA LYS A 133 8.04 5.56 -2.66
C LYS A 133 6.80 6.47 -2.73
N GLN A 134 5.60 5.91 -2.57
CA GLN A 134 4.35 6.69 -2.56
C GLN A 134 4.32 7.70 -1.42
N ILE A 135 4.73 7.29 -0.22
CA ILE A 135 4.86 8.17 0.96
C ILE A 135 5.81 9.33 0.66
N ALA A 136 6.99 9.06 0.09
CA ALA A 136 7.95 10.10 -0.25
C ALA A 136 7.41 11.06 -1.33
N GLU A 137 6.69 10.56 -2.33
CA GLU A 137 6.03 11.38 -3.35
C GLU A 137 4.92 12.27 -2.75
N ASP A 138 4.12 11.74 -1.83
CA ASP A 138 3.04 12.46 -1.16
C ASP A 138 3.59 13.51 -0.18
N GLU A 139 4.66 13.20 0.56
CA GLU A 139 5.39 14.15 1.41
C GLU A 139 6.00 15.30 0.59
N ALA A 140 6.60 14.98 -0.57
CA ALA A 140 7.16 16.00 -1.46
C ALA A 140 6.06 16.90 -2.04
N LYS A 141 4.91 16.34 -2.45
CA LYS A 141 3.77 17.14 -2.92
C LYS A 141 3.26 18.07 -1.83
N LEU A 142 3.07 17.57 -0.61
CA LEU A 142 2.63 18.40 0.52
C LEU A 142 3.61 19.53 0.83
N ALA A 143 4.91 19.27 0.78
CA ALA A 143 5.94 20.29 1.01
C ALA A 143 5.91 21.43 -0.03
N THR A 144 5.41 21.17 -1.24
CA THR A 144 5.26 22.19 -2.29
C THR A 144 3.92 22.94 -2.27
N MET A 145 2.96 22.48 -1.45
CA MET A 145 1.65 23.12 -1.31
C MET A 145 1.70 24.28 -0.30
N PRO A 146 0.91 25.35 -0.51
CA PRO A 146 0.85 26.45 0.45
C PRO A 146 0.36 25.96 1.83
N PRO A 147 0.89 26.54 2.92
CA PRO A 147 0.55 26.11 4.27
C PRO A 147 -0.96 26.24 4.51
N ILE A 148 -1.55 25.18 5.07
CA ILE A 148 -2.95 25.19 5.52
C ILE A 148 -2.98 26.03 6.80
N ASN A 149 -3.21 27.34 6.67
CA ASN A 149 -3.54 28.19 7.80
C ASN A 149 -4.98 27.93 8.21
N VAL A 150 -5.19 26.99 9.13
CA VAL A 150 -6.43 26.91 9.90
C VAL A 150 -6.41 28.10 10.86
N THR A 151 -7.08 29.19 10.47
CA THR A 151 -7.43 30.27 11.39
C THR A 151 -8.41 29.72 12.42
N GLU A 152 -8.00 29.70 13.68
CA GLU A 152 -8.87 29.46 14.86
C GLU A 152 -9.97 30.52 14.99
#